data_AF-A0A1Y2ALA6-F1
#
_entry.id   AF-A0A1Y2ALA6-F1
#
_cell.length_a   1.000
_cell.length_b   1.000
_cell.length_c   1.000
_cell.angle_alpha   90.00
_cell.angle_beta   90.00
_cell.angle_gamma   90.00
#
_symmetry.space_group_name_H-M   'P 1'
#
loop_
_entity.id
_entity.type
_entity.pdbx_description
1 polymer ?
#
loop_
_entity_poly.entity_id
_entity_poly.type
_entity_poly.pdbx_seq_one_letter_code
_entity_poly.pdbx_strand_id
1 'polypeptide(L)'
;MDKKVKSSKLDEDNDSEHEVNKIARTAKEIQKVQIENLMKRIDKPIVLPENKGVVLKPPKDFIRNIQGSSAGAGSGEFHVYRALRRKELMRLKLMNEEIKKEQDQKEFDDKMNKLKEIEDKKTEKRRKKRQKQKESKKRKLIKEEKEKDEIKTEKNKNDQTK
;
A
#
# COMPACT_ATOMS: atom_id res chain seq x y z
N MET A 1 -33.05 -54.86 57.73
CA MET A 1 -32.18 -53.91 58.44
C MET A 1 -30.82 -54.10 57.78
N ASP A 2 -30.33 -53.27 56.87
CA ASP A 2 -30.13 -51.83 57.02
C ASP A 2 -30.18 -51.07 55.70
N LYS A 3 -30.70 -49.83 55.80
CA LYS A 3 -30.79 -48.83 54.72
C LYS A 3 -29.46 -48.08 54.60
N LYS A 4 -28.98 -47.85 53.37
CA LYS A 4 -27.99 -46.79 53.05
C LYS A 4 -28.25 -46.33 51.60
N VAL A 5 -29.18 -45.40 51.41
CA VAL A 5 -28.97 -43.95 51.22
C VAL A 5 -28.18 -43.63 49.95
N LYS A 6 -28.92 -43.07 48.98
CA LYS A 6 -28.48 -42.37 47.76
C LYS A 6 -27.36 -41.37 48.06
N SER A 7 -26.28 -41.44 47.31
CA SER A 7 -25.37 -40.31 47.09
C SER A 7 -25.46 -39.92 45.62
N SER A 8 -26.15 -38.81 45.37
CA SER A 8 -26.12 -38.04 44.13
C SER A 8 -24.69 -37.58 43.83
N LYS A 9 -24.12 -38.05 42.72
CA LYS A 9 -22.95 -37.43 42.09
C LYS A 9 -23.46 -36.82 40.79
N LEU A 10 -23.21 -35.53 40.64
CA LEU A 10 -23.64 -34.71 39.53
C LEU A 10 -22.96 -35.22 38.25
N ASP A 11 -23.75 -35.62 37.27
CA ASP A 11 -23.29 -35.74 35.90
C ASP A 11 -23.25 -34.31 35.34
N GLU A 12 -22.03 -33.79 35.24
CA GLU A 12 -21.71 -32.48 34.68
C GLU A 12 -22.20 -32.39 33.23
N ASP A 13 -22.87 -31.28 32.94
CA ASP A 13 -23.42 -30.90 31.65
C ASP A 13 -22.37 -31.05 30.54
N ASN A 14 -22.52 -32.10 29.74
CA ASN A 14 -21.88 -32.18 28.43
C ASN A 14 -22.93 -31.80 27.39
N ASP A 15 -23.42 -30.57 27.50
CA ASP A 15 -24.08 -29.88 26.40
C ASP A 15 -23.02 -29.68 25.32
N SER A 16 -22.87 -30.70 24.48
CA SER A 16 -22.31 -30.55 23.16
C SER A 16 -23.27 -29.65 22.37
N GLU A 17 -23.22 -28.35 22.64
CA GLU A 17 -23.73 -27.33 21.76
C GLU A 17 -22.98 -27.51 20.45
N HIS A 18 -23.60 -28.25 19.53
CA HIS A 18 -23.24 -28.21 18.13
C HIS A 18 -23.32 -26.74 17.73
N GLU A 19 -22.16 -26.07 17.69
CA GLU A 19 -22.04 -24.72 17.16
C GLU A 19 -22.56 -24.75 15.73
N VAL A 20 -23.85 -24.42 15.58
CA VAL A 20 -24.50 -24.25 14.30
C VAL A 20 -23.64 -23.23 13.57
N ASN A 21 -23.01 -23.66 12.47
CA ASN A 21 -22.14 -22.81 11.66
C ASN A 21 -22.85 -21.49 11.38
N LYS A 22 -22.54 -20.46 12.16
CA LYS A 22 -23.12 -19.12 12.00
C LYS A 22 -22.46 -18.54 10.76
N ILE A 23 -23.10 -18.76 9.62
CA ILE A 23 -22.68 -18.18 8.35
C ILE A 23 -22.71 -16.66 8.52
N ALA A 24 -21.54 -16.04 8.60
CA ALA A 24 -21.41 -14.59 8.66
C ALA A 24 -22.00 -13.99 7.38
N ARG A 25 -23.10 -13.25 7.50
CA ARG A 25 -23.85 -12.64 6.37
C ARG A 25 -23.37 -11.23 6.06
N THR A 26 -22.83 -10.54 7.07
CA THR A 26 -22.38 -9.14 6.94
C THR A 26 -20.85 -9.04 6.93
N ALA A 27 -20.29 -8.07 6.20
CA ALA A 27 -18.83 -7.82 6.19
C ALA A 27 -18.22 -7.65 7.59
N LYS A 28 -18.95 -7.01 8.51
CA LYS A 28 -18.56 -6.87 9.92
C LYS A 28 -18.52 -8.20 10.67
N GLU A 29 -19.45 -9.11 10.38
CA GLU A 29 -19.49 -10.44 11.00
C GLU A 29 -18.31 -11.30 10.54
N ILE A 30 -17.94 -11.21 9.25
CA ILE A 30 -16.76 -11.90 8.70
C ILE A 30 -15.48 -11.41 9.41
N GLN A 31 -15.34 -10.09 9.58
CA GLN A 31 -14.22 -9.50 10.31
C GLN A 31 -14.22 -9.91 11.78
N LYS A 32 -15.39 -9.94 12.44
CA LYS A 32 -15.53 -10.39 13.83
C LYS A 32 -15.02 -11.82 14.01
N VAL A 33 -15.43 -12.75 13.14
CA VAL A 33 -14.96 -14.15 13.16
C VAL A 33 -13.45 -14.25 12.93
N GLN A 34 -12.89 -13.45 12.00
CA GLN A 34 -11.44 -13.41 11.76
C GLN A 34 -10.68 -12.93 13.01
N ILE A 35 -11.17 -11.88 13.67
CA ILE A 35 -10.57 -11.32 14.89
C ILE A 35 -10.66 -12.33 16.03
N GLU A 36 -11.81 -12.97 16.25
CA GLU A 36 -11.97 -14.01 17.27
C GLU A 36 -10.98 -15.17 17.06
N ASN A 37 -10.78 -15.60 15.81
CA ASN A 37 -9.81 -16.65 15.49
C ASN A 37 -8.35 -16.21 15.72
N LEU A 38 -8.01 -14.95 15.44
CA LEU A 38 -6.70 -14.37 15.75
C LEU A 38 -6.47 -14.28 17.26
N MET A 39 -7.48 -13.85 18.02
CA MET A 39 -7.44 -13.69 19.47
C MET A 39 -7.42 -15.02 20.24
N LYS A 40 -7.84 -16.14 19.64
CA LYS A 40 -7.65 -17.47 20.23
C LYS A 40 -6.18 -17.90 20.33
N ARG A 41 -5.27 -17.27 19.56
CA ARG A 41 -3.83 -17.63 19.51
C ARG A 41 -2.94 -16.38 19.56
N ILE A 42 -3.02 -15.65 20.67
CA ILE A 42 -2.28 -14.38 20.87
C ILE A 42 -0.76 -14.57 20.81
N ASP A 43 -0.25 -15.69 21.31
CA ASP A 43 1.20 -15.94 21.38
C ASP A 43 1.86 -16.20 20.00
N LYS A 44 1.05 -16.49 18.96
CA LYS A 44 1.59 -16.77 17.62
C LYS A 44 1.70 -15.46 16.82
N PRO A 45 2.91 -15.06 16.37
CA PRO A 45 3.05 -13.86 15.56
C PRO A 45 2.30 -14.00 14.23
N ILE A 46 1.62 -12.93 13.82
CA ILE A 46 0.89 -12.86 12.56
C ILE A 46 1.90 -12.67 11.43
N VAL A 47 1.96 -13.63 10.49
CA VAL A 47 2.78 -13.52 9.26
C VAL A 47 1.88 -13.02 8.14
N LEU A 48 2.09 -11.77 7.71
CA LEU A 48 1.44 -11.24 6.53
C LEU A 48 2.04 -11.89 5.27
N PRO A 49 1.23 -12.27 4.28
CA PRO A 49 1.75 -12.83 3.05
C PRO A 49 2.55 -11.75 2.30
N GLU A 50 3.81 -12.06 2.01
CA GLU A 50 4.61 -11.24 1.10
C GLU A 50 4.21 -11.55 -0.35
N ASN A 51 3.95 -10.51 -1.15
CA ASN A 51 3.71 -10.64 -2.57
C ASN A 51 5.03 -10.98 -3.29
N LYS A 52 5.43 -12.25 -3.25
CA LYS A 52 6.55 -12.73 -4.04
C LYS A 52 6.09 -12.87 -5.48
N GLY A 53 6.63 -12.04 -6.35
CA GLY A 53 6.40 -12.14 -7.80
C GLY A 53 6.75 -13.54 -8.31
N VAL A 54 6.27 -13.90 -9.50
CA VAL A 54 6.58 -15.19 -10.11
C VAL A 54 8.04 -15.19 -10.57
N VAL A 55 8.93 -15.75 -9.74
CA VAL A 55 10.36 -15.88 -10.07
C VAL A 55 10.64 -17.28 -10.62
N LEU A 56 11.28 -17.34 -11.79
CA LEU A 56 11.71 -18.62 -12.34
C LEU A 56 12.94 -19.13 -11.60
N LYS A 57 12.95 -20.44 -11.35
CA LYS A 57 14.13 -21.12 -10.80
C LYS A 57 15.30 -20.97 -11.79
N PRO A 58 16.51 -20.62 -11.31
CA PRO A 58 17.68 -20.54 -12.17
C PRO A 58 17.93 -21.87 -12.91
N PRO A 59 18.58 -21.84 -14.08
CA PRO A 59 19.07 -23.07 -14.70
C PRO A 59 20.04 -23.80 -13.76
N LYS A 60 20.17 -25.12 -13.91
CA LYS A 60 21.16 -25.89 -13.17
C LYS A 60 22.51 -25.73 -13.87
N ASP A 61 23.58 -25.57 -13.10
CA ASP A 61 24.93 -25.39 -13.66
C ASP A 61 25.44 -26.65 -14.37
N PHE A 62 25.19 -27.82 -13.78
CA PHE A 62 25.62 -29.11 -14.33
C PHE A 62 24.44 -30.06 -14.49
N ILE A 63 24.32 -30.63 -15.69
CA ILE A 63 23.39 -31.72 -15.98
C ILE A 63 24.22 -33.00 -15.99
N ARG A 64 23.95 -33.91 -15.05
CA ARG A 64 24.74 -35.14 -14.87
C ARG A 64 24.36 -36.26 -15.83
N ASN A 65 23.18 -36.19 -16.43
CA ASN A 65 22.57 -37.27 -17.21
C ASN A 65 22.52 -36.89 -18.70
N ILE A 66 23.68 -36.51 -19.27
CA ILE A 66 23.77 -36.15 -20.69
C ILE A 66 24.16 -37.42 -21.46
N GLN A 67 23.31 -37.84 -22.38
CA GLN A 67 23.62 -38.92 -23.32
C GLN A 67 24.60 -38.39 -24.40
N GLY A 68 25.46 -39.25 -24.95
CA GLY A 68 26.45 -38.83 -25.96
C GLY A 68 25.81 -38.18 -27.20
N SER A 69 26.54 -37.27 -27.85
CA SER A 69 26.01 -36.44 -28.95
C SER A 69 25.52 -37.22 -30.17
N SER A 70 26.05 -38.42 -30.40
CA SER A 70 25.65 -39.33 -31.48
C SER A 70 24.64 -40.40 -31.06
N ALA A 71 24.24 -40.43 -29.79
CA ALA A 71 23.34 -41.44 -29.28
C ALA A 71 21.89 -41.09 -29.66
N GLY A 72 21.10 -42.10 -30.05
CA GLY A 72 19.73 -41.92 -30.57
C GLY A 72 18.72 -41.38 -29.55
N ALA A 73 17.54 -41.00 -30.04
CA ALA A 73 16.47 -40.48 -29.17
C ALA A 73 15.96 -41.57 -28.20
N GLY A 74 16.15 -41.34 -26.90
CA GLY A 74 15.59 -42.18 -25.84
C GLY A 74 14.11 -41.89 -25.58
N SER A 75 13.41 -42.82 -24.93
CA SER A 75 11.98 -42.68 -24.60
C SER A 75 11.65 -41.49 -23.68
N GLY A 76 12.62 -41.05 -22.86
CA GLY A 76 12.47 -39.90 -21.96
C GLY A 76 12.77 -38.54 -22.58
N GLU A 77 13.40 -38.50 -23.75
CA GLU A 77 13.91 -37.25 -24.35
C GLU A 77 12.78 -36.27 -24.70
N PHE A 78 11.65 -36.80 -25.17
CA PHE A 78 10.45 -35.99 -25.45
C PHE A 78 9.96 -35.23 -24.20
N HIS A 79 9.96 -35.88 -23.04
CA HIS A 79 9.52 -35.24 -21.80
C HIS A 79 10.51 -34.20 -21.29
N VAL A 80 11.82 -34.43 -21.49
CA VAL A 80 12.88 -33.46 -21.21
C VAL A 80 12.68 -32.20 -22.06
N TYR A 81 12.54 -32.35 -23.38
CA TYR A 81 12.24 -31.22 -24.28
C TYR A 81 10.96 -30.48 -23.89
N ARG A 82 9.86 -31.19 -23.62
CA ARG A 82 8.59 -30.59 -23.21
C ARG A 82 8.71 -29.78 -21.92
N ALA A 83 9.52 -30.23 -20.96
CA ALA A 83 9.77 -29.50 -19.72
C ALA A 83 10.65 -28.26 -19.97
N LEU A 84 11.73 -28.40 -20.74
CA LEU A 84 12.63 -27.30 -21.09
C LEU A 84 11.90 -26.22 -21.90
N ARG A 85 11.14 -26.60 -22.92
CA ARG A 85 10.34 -25.68 -23.74
C ARG A 85 9.34 -24.89 -22.90
N ARG A 86 8.63 -25.55 -21.98
CA ARG A 86 7.71 -24.85 -21.06
C ARG A 86 8.47 -23.87 -20.16
N LYS A 87 9.63 -24.26 -19.62
CA LYS A 87 10.47 -23.38 -18.80
C LYS A 87 10.92 -22.16 -19.59
N GLU A 88 11.36 -22.34 -20.83
CA GLU A 88 11.86 -21.27 -21.69
C GLU A 88 10.74 -20.32 -22.14
N LEU A 89 9.58 -20.83 -22.53
CA LEU A 89 8.43 -19.99 -22.87
C LEU A 89 7.97 -19.15 -21.68
N MET A 90 7.96 -19.72 -20.47
CA MET A 90 7.67 -18.95 -19.25
C MET A 90 8.72 -17.88 -18.99
N ARG A 91 10.00 -18.15 -19.28
CA ARG A 91 11.10 -17.18 -19.16
C ARG A 91 10.95 -16.00 -20.11
N LEU A 92 10.71 -16.29 -21.38
CA LEU A 92 10.48 -15.26 -22.39
C LEU A 92 9.23 -14.43 -22.07
N LYS A 93 8.16 -15.08 -21.60
CA LYS A 93 6.93 -14.40 -21.20
C LYS A 93 7.17 -13.42 -20.06
N LEU A 94 7.83 -13.84 -18.98
CA LEU A 94 8.11 -12.97 -17.83
C LEU A 94 9.03 -11.80 -18.21
N MET A 95 10.08 -12.06 -18.99
CA MET A 95 10.97 -11.02 -19.50
C MET A 95 10.22 -9.97 -20.32
N ASN A 96 9.34 -10.40 -21.23
CA ASN A 96 8.53 -9.48 -22.03
C ASN A 96 7.52 -8.70 -21.18
N GLU A 97 6.90 -9.34 -20.17
CA GLU A 97 5.99 -8.68 -19.23
C GLU A 97 6.71 -7.64 -18.36
N GLU A 98 7.93 -7.92 -17.91
CA GLU A 98 8.78 -6.97 -17.16
C GLU A 98 9.13 -5.75 -18.00
N ILE A 99 9.62 -5.97 -19.24
CA ILE A 99 9.94 -4.88 -20.17
C ILE A 99 8.71 -4.00 -20.43
N LYS A 100 7.55 -4.62 -20.67
CA LYS A 100 6.31 -3.89 -20.91
C LYS A 100 5.91 -3.05 -19.70
N LYS A 101 5.96 -3.63 -18.49
CA LYS A 101 5.65 -2.91 -17.24
C LYS A 101 6.59 -1.74 -17.01
N GLU A 102 7.88 -1.92 -17.28
CA GLU A 102 8.88 -0.85 -17.15
C GLU A 102 8.60 0.31 -18.11
N GLN A 103 8.28 -0.01 -19.38
CA GLN A 103 7.89 0.99 -20.37
C GLN A 103 6.63 1.75 -19.96
N ASP A 104 5.57 1.02 -19.58
CA ASP A 104 4.30 1.59 -19.15
C ASP A 104 4.48 2.49 -17.91
N GLN A 105 5.30 2.05 -16.94
CA GLN A 105 5.61 2.82 -15.74
C GLN A 105 6.40 4.09 -16.06
N LYS A 106 7.42 4.00 -16.91
CA LYS A 106 8.22 5.14 -17.33
C LYS A 106 7.35 6.19 -18.05
N GLU A 107 6.49 5.75 -18.96
CA GLU A 107 5.56 6.65 -19.62
C GLU A 107 4.59 7.33 -18.64
N PHE A 108 4.09 6.56 -17.67
CA PHE A 108 3.19 7.08 -16.64
C PHE A 108 3.90 8.15 -15.79
N ASP A 109 5.10 7.86 -15.32
CA ASP A 109 5.89 8.78 -14.50
C ASP A 109 6.24 10.06 -15.28
N ASP A 110 6.63 9.94 -16.56
CA ASP A 110 6.86 11.09 -17.43
C ASP A 110 5.61 11.95 -17.61
N LYS A 111 4.44 11.33 -17.81
CA LYS A 111 3.15 12.04 -17.92
C LYS A 111 2.82 12.75 -16.62
N MET A 112 2.96 12.06 -15.48
CA MET A 112 2.68 12.64 -14.16
C MET A 112 3.62 13.78 -13.80
N ASN A 113 4.91 13.68 -14.12
CA ASN A 113 5.89 14.73 -13.88
C ASN A 113 5.59 15.98 -14.72
N LYS A 114 5.23 15.81 -15.99
CA LYS A 114 4.80 16.93 -16.86
C LYS A 114 3.57 17.64 -16.31
N LEU A 115 2.57 16.87 -15.83
CA LEU A 115 1.37 17.45 -15.23
C LEU A 115 1.70 18.24 -13.96
N LYS A 116 2.50 17.66 -13.05
CA LYS A 116 2.98 18.34 -11.84
C LYS A 116 3.71 19.64 -12.16
N GLU A 117 4.63 19.65 -13.13
CA GLU A 117 5.32 20.87 -13.54
C GLU A 117 4.37 21.96 -14.06
N ILE A 118 3.37 21.58 -14.85
CA ILE A 118 2.38 22.53 -15.39
C ILE A 118 1.54 23.12 -14.24
N GLU A 119 1.13 22.29 -13.29
CA GLU A 119 0.39 22.71 -12.10
C GLU A 119 1.22 23.62 -11.20
N ASP A 120 2.50 23.29 -10.99
CA ASP A 120 3.44 24.09 -10.21
C ASP A 120 3.68 25.45 -10.87
N LYS A 121 3.93 25.49 -12.18
CA LYS A 121 4.09 26.74 -12.95
C LYS A 121 2.83 27.62 -12.85
N LYS A 122 1.63 27.02 -12.93
CA LYS A 122 0.35 27.73 -12.75
C LYS A 122 0.20 28.26 -11.32
N THR A 123 0.52 27.44 -10.33
CA THR A 123 0.42 27.75 -8.90
C THR A 123 1.39 28.84 -8.50
N GLU A 124 2.65 28.77 -8.95
CA GLU A 124 3.66 29.81 -8.76
C GLU A 124 3.22 31.15 -9.37
N LYS A 125 2.70 31.15 -10.60
CA LYS A 125 2.22 32.38 -11.24
C LYS A 125 1.11 33.03 -10.42
N ARG A 126 0.16 32.23 -9.89
CA ARG A 126 -0.92 32.70 -9.01
C ARG A 126 -0.38 33.18 -7.65
N ARG A 127 0.59 32.46 -7.05
CA ARG A 127 1.25 32.81 -5.79
C ARG A 127 2.00 34.13 -5.90
N LYS A 128 2.81 34.32 -6.96
CA LYS A 128 3.55 35.56 -7.26
C LYS A 128 2.59 36.75 -7.42
N LYS A 129 1.45 36.58 -8.12
CA LYS A 129 0.40 37.62 -8.20
C LYS A 129 -0.17 37.99 -6.82
N ARG A 130 -0.50 36.99 -5.99
CA ARG A 130 -1.03 37.22 -4.64
C ARG A 130 0.00 37.89 -3.71
N GLN A 131 1.27 37.52 -3.80
CA GLN A 131 2.35 38.16 -3.04
C GLN A 131 2.51 39.63 -3.42
N LYS A 132 2.57 39.96 -4.71
CA LYS A 132 2.62 41.37 -5.19
C LYS A 132 1.42 42.20 -4.69
N GLN A 133 0.21 41.63 -4.72
CA GLN A 133 -0.99 42.31 -4.18
C GLN A 133 -0.94 42.48 -2.66
N LYS A 134 -0.41 41.50 -1.92
CA LYS A 134 -0.20 41.62 -0.46
C LYS A 134 0.82 42.71 -0.14
N GLU A 135 1.93 42.75 -0.86
CA GLU A 135 2.97 43.77 -0.71
C GLU A 135 2.45 45.17 -1.04
N SER A 136 1.68 45.33 -2.13
CA SER A 136 1.11 46.63 -2.48
C SER A 136 0.09 47.11 -1.44
N LYS A 137 -0.78 46.22 -0.93
CA LYS A 137 -1.69 46.54 0.18
C LYS A 137 -0.94 46.92 1.45
N LYS A 138 0.11 46.18 1.83
CA LYS A 138 0.96 46.52 2.98
C LYS A 138 1.62 47.90 2.81
N ARG A 139 2.15 48.20 1.62
CA ARG A 139 2.75 49.52 1.33
C ARG A 139 1.73 50.65 1.43
N LYS A 140 0.49 50.44 0.95
CA LYS A 140 -0.60 51.42 1.09
C LYS A 140 -0.97 51.66 2.56
N LEU A 141 -1.15 50.60 3.34
CA LEU A 141 -1.45 50.70 4.77
C LEU A 141 -0.35 51.46 5.53
N ILE A 142 0.92 51.15 5.28
CA ILE A 142 2.06 51.87 5.89
C ILE A 142 2.06 53.36 5.47
N LYS A 143 1.71 53.66 4.22
CA LYS A 143 1.65 55.06 3.76
C LYS A 143 0.48 55.81 4.41
N GLU A 144 -0.69 55.18 4.52
CA GLU A 144 -1.86 55.75 5.21
C GLU A 144 -1.61 55.93 6.72
N GLU A 145 -0.87 55.03 7.37
CA GLU A 145 -0.44 55.21 8.76
C GLU A 145 0.52 56.39 8.90
N LYS A 146 1.52 56.51 8.02
CA LYS A 146 2.45 57.66 8.01
C LYS A 146 1.75 59.00 7.77
N GLU A 147 0.83 59.07 6.80
CA GLU A 147 0.05 60.29 6.54
C GLU A 147 -0.85 60.63 7.75
N LYS A 148 -1.44 59.64 8.43
CA LYS A 148 -2.22 59.88 9.67
C LYS A 148 -1.33 60.34 10.83
N ASP A 149 -0.13 59.82 10.96
CA ASP A 149 0.82 60.23 11.99
C ASP A 149 1.36 61.64 11.72
N GLU A 150 1.66 61.99 10.47
CA GLU A 150 2.04 63.36 10.07
C GLU A 150 0.93 64.38 10.37
N ILE A 151 -0.33 64.08 9.99
CA ILE A 151 -1.48 64.95 10.28
C ILE A 151 -1.72 65.11 11.79
N LYS A 152 -1.45 64.08 12.61
CA LYS A 152 -1.52 64.18 14.07
C LYS A 152 -0.38 65.04 14.64
N THR A 153 0.84 64.90 14.12
CA THR A 153 1.97 65.72 14.57
C THR A 153 1.84 67.20 14.19
N GLU A 154 1.23 67.52 13.05
CA GLU A 154 0.95 68.92 12.66
C GLU A 154 -0.15 69.55 13.52
N LYS A 155 -1.21 68.79 13.85
CA LYS A 155 -2.27 69.27 14.77
C LYS A 155 -1.73 69.54 16.18
N ASN A 156 -0.88 68.67 16.72
CA ASN A 156 -0.29 68.86 18.05
C ASN A 156 0.70 70.05 18.12
N LYS A 157 1.31 70.46 17.01
CA LYS A 157 2.19 71.65 16.97
C LYS A 157 1.41 72.96 16.90
N ASN A 158 0.23 72.98 16.29
CA ASN A 158 -0.63 74.17 16.22
C ASN A 158 -1.39 74.47 17.52
N ASP A 159 -1.61 73.47 18.38
CA ASP A 159 -2.24 73.68 19.70
C ASP A 159 -1.26 74.20 20.77
N GLN A 160 0.06 74.27 20.50
CA GLN A 160 1.07 74.84 21.42
C GLN A 160 1.44 76.30 21.11
N THR A 161 0.93 76.89 20.02
CA THR A 161 1.22 78.27 19.57
C THR A 161 0.07 79.26 19.74
N LYS A 162 -0.92 78.92 20.58
CA LYS A 162 -1.97 79.84 21.06
C LYS A 162 -1.86 79.99 22.57
#